data_AF-A0A819EDP2-F1
#
_entry.id   AF-A0A819EDP2-F1
#
_cell.length_a   1.000
_cell.length_b   1.000
_cell.length_c   1.000
_cell.angle_alpha   90.00
_cell.angle_beta   90.00
_cell.angle_gamma   90.00
#
_symmetry.space_group_name_H-M   'P 1'
#
loop_
_entity.id
_entity.type
_entity.pdbx_description
1 polymer ?
#
loop_
_entity_poly.entity_id
_entity_poly.type
_entity_poly.pdbx_seq_one_letter_code
_entity_poly.pdbx_strand_id
1 'polypeptide(L)'
;MGKLDLAEQYYSRLLQEIPPNDPSLRSVYADLGQIASQQGNYDKSVRWLQESLKIKEQAAASNSPKNELSLLDGIRCPKIVSFYGACTETGKYTLVMEYMSLGSLFKILHKDNLILTWPERLSIAFQTASGISYLHQLPEPILHRDIKSLNFLIERAYEGYTVKVCDFGLARTRNETTRYTTFNSTLTYTLPWTAPEILLLEGYADKSDIYSLGVVFWELASRRIPYYEYKNDVIRASVLAGDRLKIPESTPSRFERLSNDAGHNSQLIDPIALIWSK
;
A
#
# COMPACT_ATOMS: atom_id res chain seq x y z
N MET A 1 29.86 6.86 -15.85
CA MET A 1 29.02 7.29 -14.71
C MET A 1 28.30 6.06 -14.18
N GLY A 2 28.47 5.72 -12.91
CA GLY A 2 27.85 4.54 -12.33
C GLY A 2 26.34 4.73 -12.14
N LYS A 3 25.58 3.62 -12.05
CA LYS A 3 24.13 3.67 -11.77
C LYS A 3 23.81 4.41 -10.46
N LEU A 4 24.71 4.32 -9.47
CA LEU A 4 24.59 5.01 -8.19
C LEU A 4 24.79 6.53 -8.31
N ASP A 5 25.73 6.98 -9.14
CA ASP A 5 26.00 8.42 -9.36
C ASP A 5 24.80 9.11 -10.03
N LEU A 6 24.12 8.41 -10.95
CA LEU A 6 22.93 8.92 -11.60
C LEU A 6 21.75 9.02 -10.62
N ALA A 7 21.59 8.02 -9.75
CA ALA A 7 20.58 8.03 -8.70
C ALA A 7 20.84 9.18 -7.71
N GLU A 8 22.10 9.37 -7.31
CA GLU A 8 22.50 10.46 -6.42
C GLU A 8 22.18 11.84 -7.03
N GLN A 9 22.45 12.04 -8.32
CA GLN A 9 22.11 13.28 -9.01
C GLN A 9 20.60 13.53 -9.06
N TYR A 10 19.81 12.48 -9.34
CA TYR A 10 18.37 12.56 -9.37
C TYR A 10 17.79 13.01 -8.02
N TYR A 11 18.16 12.32 -6.93
CA TYR A 11 17.66 12.66 -5.60
C TYR A 11 18.22 13.99 -5.08
N SER A 12 19.45 14.36 -5.45
CA SER A 12 20.00 15.69 -5.11
C SER A 12 19.26 16.83 -5.79
N ARG A 13 18.76 16.61 -7.02
CA ARG A 13 17.89 17.58 -7.71
C ARG A 13 16.53 17.68 -7.03
N LEU A 14 15.90 16.55 -6.72
CA LEU A 14 14.64 16.53 -5.97
C LEU A 14 14.72 17.29 -4.64
N LEU A 15 15.87 17.21 -3.95
CA LEU A 15 16.10 17.95 -2.71
C LEU A 15 15.99 19.47 -2.87
N GLN A 16 16.30 20.00 -4.05
CA GLN A 16 16.24 21.43 -4.36
C GLN A 16 14.85 21.87 -4.83
N GLU A 17 14.10 20.95 -5.42
CA GLU A 17 12.76 21.20 -5.97
C GLU A 17 11.67 21.11 -4.89
N ILE A 18 11.87 20.24 -3.89
CA ILE A 18 10.90 20.01 -2.82
C ILE A 18 11.02 21.10 -1.73
N PRO A 19 9.91 21.69 -1.26
CA PRO A 19 9.94 22.72 -0.21
C PRO A 19 10.60 22.23 1.09
N PRO A 20 11.33 23.09 1.85
CA PRO A 20 12.12 22.68 3.02
C PRO A 20 11.34 22.01 4.17
N ASN A 21 10.03 22.24 4.25
CA ASN A 21 9.14 21.68 5.28
C ASN A 21 8.23 20.58 4.72
N ASP A 22 8.44 20.17 3.46
CA ASP A 22 7.65 19.12 2.85
C ASP A 22 8.05 17.76 3.43
N PRO A 23 7.09 16.97 3.95
CA PRO A 23 7.41 15.68 4.54
C PRO A 23 8.04 14.68 3.54
N SER A 24 7.92 14.90 2.22
CA SER A 24 8.56 14.11 1.16
C SER A 24 10.08 14.08 1.26
N LEU A 25 10.69 15.16 1.79
CA LEU A 25 12.15 15.25 1.96
C LEU A 25 12.69 14.09 2.79
N ARG A 26 11.86 13.50 3.66
CA ARG A 26 12.22 12.33 4.45
C ARG A 26 12.72 11.16 3.61
N SER A 27 12.01 10.78 2.55
CA SER A 27 12.46 9.64 1.73
C SER A 27 13.67 10.01 0.90
N VAL A 28 13.71 11.24 0.38
CA VAL A 28 14.83 11.71 -0.44
C VAL A 28 16.12 11.64 0.36
N TYR A 29 16.08 12.06 1.63
CA TYR A 29 17.18 11.88 2.57
C TYR A 29 17.46 10.40 2.87
N ALA A 30 16.45 9.54 3.02
CA ALA A 30 16.69 8.11 3.24
C ALA A 30 17.39 7.44 2.05
N ASP A 31 16.92 7.72 0.83
CA ASP A 31 17.44 7.17 -0.43
C ASP A 31 18.86 7.67 -0.69
N LEU A 32 19.14 8.97 -0.50
CA LEU A 32 20.49 9.52 -0.54
C LEU A 32 21.41 8.89 0.51
N GLY A 33 20.87 8.58 1.70
CA GLY A 33 21.58 7.87 2.75
C GLY A 33 21.99 6.46 2.34
N GLN A 34 21.08 5.70 1.71
CA GLN A 34 21.36 4.35 1.22
C GLN A 34 22.36 4.37 0.05
N ILE A 35 22.20 5.28 -0.90
CA ILE A 35 23.12 5.44 -2.04
C ILE A 35 24.54 5.74 -1.55
N ALA A 36 24.69 6.69 -0.63
CA ALA A 36 25.98 7.03 -0.04
C ALA A 36 26.62 5.85 0.69
N SER A 37 25.83 5.03 1.39
CA SER A 37 26.32 3.79 2.04
C SER A 37 26.80 2.77 1.00
N GLN A 38 26.07 2.57 -0.09
CA GLN A 38 26.45 1.65 -1.17
C GLN A 38 27.71 2.12 -1.93
N GLN A 39 27.95 3.43 -1.99
CA GLN A 39 29.19 4.02 -2.52
C GLN A 39 30.36 3.99 -1.52
N GLY A 40 30.16 3.48 -0.29
CA GLY A 40 31.17 3.44 0.76
C GLY A 40 31.41 4.77 1.50
N ASN A 41 30.56 5.78 1.26
CA ASN A 41 30.63 7.08 1.91
C ASN A 41 29.71 7.13 3.14
N TYR A 42 30.17 6.49 4.22
CA TYR A 42 29.40 6.34 5.45
C TYR A 42 29.11 7.68 6.16
N ASP A 43 30.04 8.63 6.14
CA ASP A 43 29.82 9.95 6.75
C ASP A 43 28.66 10.70 6.09
N LYS A 44 28.60 10.66 4.76
CA LYS A 44 27.50 11.25 3.98
C LYS A 44 26.20 10.48 4.22
N SER A 45 26.28 9.16 4.30
CA SER A 45 25.12 8.30 4.61
C SER A 45 24.48 8.66 5.95
N VAL A 46 25.30 8.78 7.01
CA VAL A 46 24.82 9.11 8.36
C VAL A 46 24.13 10.48 8.38
N ARG A 47 24.71 11.50 7.73
CA ARG A 47 24.10 12.84 7.69
C ARG A 47 22.72 12.82 7.06
N TRP A 48 22.57 12.15 5.91
CA TRP A 48 21.28 12.04 5.25
C TRP A 48 20.26 11.26 6.08
N LEU A 49 20.66 10.14 6.67
CA LEU A 49 19.76 9.36 7.53
C LEU A 49 19.33 10.14 8.79
N GLN A 50 20.20 11.00 9.34
CA GLN A 50 19.85 11.88 10.45
C GLN A 50 18.79 12.92 10.07
N GLU A 51 18.90 13.56 8.91
CA GLU A 51 17.87 14.48 8.42
C GLU A 51 16.53 13.76 8.16
N SER A 52 16.59 12.54 7.61
CA SER A 52 15.39 11.70 7.46
C SER A 52 14.73 11.37 8.81
N LEU A 53 15.53 11.11 9.85
CA LEU A 53 15.02 10.84 11.20
C LEU A 53 14.41 12.07 11.86
N LYS A 54 15.00 13.26 11.71
CA LYS A 54 14.43 14.51 12.24
C LYS A 54 13.04 14.77 11.68
N ILE A 55 12.86 14.61 10.37
CA ILE A 55 11.54 14.77 9.72
C ILE A 55 10.57 13.69 10.21
N LYS A 56 11.04 12.45 10.42
CA LYS A 56 10.22 11.37 11.01
C LYS A 56 9.70 11.73 12.39
N GLU A 57 10.57 12.28 13.26
CA GLU A 57 10.23 12.66 14.63
C GLU A 57 9.26 13.84 14.65
N GLN A 58 9.49 14.84 13.80
CA GLN A 58 8.57 15.98 13.63
C GLN A 58 7.21 15.54 13.10
N ALA A 59 7.17 14.62 12.13
CA ALA A 59 5.94 14.05 11.60
C ALA A 59 5.24 13.13 12.61
N ALA A 60 5.97 12.40 13.45
CA ALA A 60 5.38 11.59 14.52
C ALA A 60 4.75 12.46 15.63
N ALA A 61 5.30 13.65 15.87
CA ALA A 61 4.72 14.63 16.79
C ALA A 61 3.50 15.38 16.22
N SER A 62 3.34 15.42 14.89
CA SER A 62 2.24 16.12 14.19
C SER A 62 1.20 15.19 13.54
N ASN A 63 1.48 13.90 13.38
CA ASN A 63 0.49 12.86 13.11
C ASN A 63 -0.33 12.63 14.38
N SER A 64 -1.31 13.50 14.60
CA SER A 64 -2.29 13.24 15.63
C SER A 64 -3.08 11.98 15.22
N PRO A 65 -3.25 11.00 16.10
CA PRO A 65 -4.11 9.85 15.85
C PRO A 65 -5.58 10.21 15.57
N LYS A 66 -5.93 11.50 15.68
CA LYS A 66 -7.25 12.05 15.44
C LYS A 66 -7.73 11.85 14.00
N ASN A 67 -6.84 11.80 13.01
CA ASN A 67 -7.25 11.63 11.61
C ASN A 67 -7.78 10.21 11.32
N GLU A 68 -7.15 9.18 11.89
CA GLU A 68 -7.64 7.81 11.74
C GLU A 68 -8.95 7.62 12.52
N LEU A 69 -9.07 8.21 13.71
CA LEU A 69 -10.31 8.20 14.49
C LEU A 69 -11.47 8.84 13.76
N SER A 70 -11.27 10.04 13.19
CA SER A 70 -12.33 10.76 12.50
C SER A 70 -12.83 10.01 11.26
N LEU A 71 -11.93 9.30 10.56
CA LEU A 71 -12.32 8.48 9.41
C LEU A 71 -13.06 7.22 9.85
N LEU A 72 -12.60 6.54 10.90
CA LEU A 72 -13.17 5.28 11.36
C LEU A 72 -14.56 5.45 12.02
N ASP A 73 -14.81 6.58 12.68
CA ASP A 73 -16.05 6.77 13.46
C ASP A 73 -17.32 6.68 12.60
N GLY A 74 -17.27 7.19 11.36
CA GLY A 74 -18.40 7.19 10.43
C GLY A 74 -18.54 5.95 9.53
N ILE A 75 -17.53 5.06 9.49
CA ILE A 75 -17.53 3.93 8.56
C ILE A 75 -18.30 2.76 9.15
N ARG A 76 -19.33 2.29 8.43
CA ARG A 76 -20.10 1.09 8.79
C ARG A 76 -20.27 0.21 7.55
N CYS A 77 -19.41 -0.78 7.41
CA CYS A 77 -19.42 -1.72 6.28
C CYS A 77 -19.04 -3.13 6.74
N PRO A 78 -19.77 -4.19 6.34
CA PRO A 78 -19.41 -5.58 6.65
C PRO A 78 -18.04 -6.03 6.09
N LYS A 79 -17.43 -5.25 5.20
CA LYS A 79 -16.10 -5.51 4.61
C LYS A 79 -15.01 -4.62 5.18
N ILE A 80 -15.29 -3.90 6.27
CA ILE A 80 -14.31 -3.07 6.97
C ILE A 80 -14.30 -3.50 8.43
N VAL A 81 -13.12 -3.58 9.03
CA VAL A 81 -12.95 -3.95 10.44
C VAL A 81 -13.67 -2.92 11.30
N SER A 82 -14.54 -3.39 12.19
CA SER A 82 -15.31 -2.50 13.05
C SER A 82 -14.40 -1.82 14.07
N PHE A 83 -14.48 -0.51 14.18
CA PHE A 83 -13.78 0.27 15.20
C PHE A 83 -14.70 0.47 16.41
N TYR A 84 -14.18 0.19 17.61
CA TYR A 84 -14.95 0.29 18.86
C TYR A 84 -14.53 1.47 19.74
N GLY A 85 -13.29 1.96 19.61
CA GLY A 85 -12.81 3.10 20.39
C GLY A 85 -11.29 3.13 20.49
N ALA A 86 -10.75 4.16 21.16
CA ALA A 86 -9.32 4.28 21.42
C ALA A 86 -9.04 4.60 22.88
N CYS A 87 -7.93 4.08 23.40
CA CYS A 87 -7.41 4.39 24.72
C CYS A 87 -6.18 5.29 24.60
N THR A 88 -6.16 6.37 25.38
CA THR A 88 -5.09 7.38 25.41
C THR A 88 -4.47 7.55 26.81
N GLU A 89 -4.99 6.87 27.84
CA GLU A 89 -4.64 7.11 29.25
C GLU A 89 -3.19 6.80 29.61
N THR A 90 -2.54 5.84 28.93
CA THR A 90 -1.21 5.36 29.33
C THR A 90 -0.05 6.00 28.57
N GLY A 91 -0.28 7.17 27.94
CA GLY A 91 0.71 7.80 27.05
C GLY A 91 1.02 6.99 25.78
N LYS A 92 0.30 5.90 25.55
CA LYS A 92 0.35 5.07 24.35
C LYS A 92 -1.03 5.11 23.70
N TYR A 93 -1.04 5.51 22.44
CA TYR A 93 -2.26 5.49 21.65
C TYR A 93 -2.60 4.05 21.24
N THR A 94 -3.76 3.55 21.66
CA THR A 94 -4.18 2.17 21.40
C THR A 94 -5.58 2.14 20.79
N LEU A 95 -5.76 1.42 19.68
CA LEU A 95 -7.04 1.22 19.01
C LEU A 95 -7.71 -0.07 19.49
N VAL A 96 -9.02 -0.01 19.75
CA VAL A 96 -9.87 -1.16 20.04
C VAL A 96 -10.74 -1.43 18.82
N MET A 97 -10.58 -2.61 18.23
CA MET A 97 -11.21 -3.00 16.96
C MET A 97 -11.73 -4.42 17.02
N GLU A 98 -12.57 -4.76 16.07
CA GLU A 98 -13.03 -6.12 15.81
C GLU A 98 -11.84 -7.07 15.63
N TYR A 99 -11.93 -8.22 16.31
CA TYR A 99 -10.90 -9.25 16.24
C TYR A 99 -11.18 -10.20 15.08
N MET A 100 -10.16 -10.45 14.26
CA MET A 100 -10.23 -11.34 13.09
C MET A 100 -9.30 -12.54 13.31
N SER A 101 -9.90 -13.70 13.63
CA SER A 101 -9.20 -14.83 14.22
C SER A 101 -8.12 -15.50 13.36
N LEU A 102 -8.13 -15.35 12.03
CA LEU A 102 -7.10 -15.93 11.17
C LEU A 102 -5.95 -14.94 10.87
N GLY A 103 -6.09 -13.68 11.28
CA GLY A 103 -5.11 -12.62 11.03
C GLY A 103 -5.14 -12.16 9.57
N SER A 104 -3.99 -11.74 9.04
CA SER A 104 -3.92 -11.14 7.70
C SER A 104 -3.93 -12.17 6.56
N LEU A 105 -4.42 -11.74 5.39
CA LEU A 105 -4.34 -12.50 4.15
C LEU A 105 -2.89 -12.86 3.81
N PHE A 106 -1.94 -11.94 4.04
CA PHE A 106 -0.50 -12.21 3.86
C PHE A 106 -0.03 -13.44 4.66
N LYS A 107 -0.46 -13.56 5.93
CA LYS A 107 -0.14 -14.71 6.78
C LYS A 107 -0.69 -16.00 6.18
N ILE A 108 -1.97 -15.99 5.77
CA ILE A 108 -2.64 -17.14 5.15
C ILE A 108 -1.94 -17.58 3.85
N LEU A 109 -1.46 -16.63 3.04
CA LEU A 109 -0.84 -16.94 1.75
C LEU A 109 0.58 -17.48 1.88
N HIS A 110 1.38 -16.96 2.82
CA HIS A 110 2.83 -17.16 2.82
C HIS A 110 3.39 -17.83 4.07
N LYS A 111 2.66 -17.84 5.19
CA LYS A 111 3.15 -18.42 6.46
C LYS A 111 2.37 -19.65 6.89
N ASP A 112 1.07 -19.67 6.62
CA ASP A 112 0.21 -20.78 6.99
C ASP A 112 0.14 -21.81 5.85
N ASN A 113 0.07 -23.09 6.21
CA ASN A 113 -0.18 -24.19 5.24
C ASN A 113 -1.65 -24.29 4.81
N LEU A 114 -2.42 -23.21 4.97
CA LEU A 114 -3.83 -23.17 4.60
C LEU A 114 -3.97 -23.11 3.07
N ILE A 115 -4.43 -24.21 2.48
CA ILE A 115 -4.68 -24.31 1.04
C ILE A 115 -6.04 -23.69 0.72
N LEU A 116 -6.02 -22.61 -0.04
CA LEU A 116 -7.23 -21.97 -0.58
C LEU A 116 -7.54 -22.53 -1.97
N THR A 117 -8.75 -23.03 -2.15
CA THR A 117 -9.32 -23.40 -3.44
C THR A 117 -9.55 -22.17 -4.31
N TRP A 118 -9.67 -22.35 -5.64
CA TRP A 118 -9.95 -21.24 -6.55
C TRP A 118 -11.27 -20.49 -6.24
N PRO A 119 -12.38 -21.16 -5.90
CA PRO A 119 -13.59 -20.48 -5.45
C PRO A 119 -13.37 -19.61 -4.20
N GLU A 120 -12.61 -20.10 -3.21
CA GLU A 120 -12.28 -19.30 -2.01
C GLU A 120 -11.41 -18.09 -2.35
N ARG A 121 -10.42 -18.24 -3.24
CA ARG A 121 -9.59 -17.11 -3.71
C ARG A 121 -10.42 -16.06 -4.45
N LEU A 122 -11.36 -16.49 -5.30
CA LEU A 122 -12.30 -15.59 -5.99
C LEU A 122 -13.19 -14.86 -4.99
N SER A 123 -13.72 -15.58 -3.99
CA SER A 123 -14.52 -14.97 -2.93
C SER A 123 -13.72 -13.93 -2.13
N ILE A 124 -12.48 -14.25 -1.76
CA ILE A 124 -11.59 -13.32 -1.07
C ILE A 124 -11.33 -12.08 -1.94
N ALA A 125 -10.95 -12.25 -3.21
CA ALA A 125 -10.70 -11.15 -4.14
C ALA A 125 -11.93 -10.23 -4.32
N PHE A 126 -13.12 -10.83 -4.40
CA PHE A 126 -14.37 -10.09 -4.47
C PHE A 126 -14.63 -9.29 -3.19
N GLN A 127 -14.42 -9.89 -2.02
CA GLN A 127 -14.63 -9.23 -0.74
C GLN A 127 -13.64 -8.08 -0.51
N THR A 128 -12.37 -8.25 -0.88
CA THR A 128 -11.36 -7.16 -0.81
C THR A 128 -11.75 -6.01 -1.73
N ALA A 129 -12.14 -6.30 -2.98
CA ALA A 129 -12.57 -5.27 -3.93
C ALA A 129 -13.83 -4.54 -3.46
N SER A 130 -14.79 -5.29 -2.88
CA SER A 130 -16.03 -4.71 -2.35
C SER A 130 -15.77 -3.75 -1.19
N GLY A 131 -14.82 -4.07 -0.29
CA GLY A 131 -14.44 -3.18 0.79
C GLY A 131 -13.83 -1.87 0.30
N ILE A 132 -12.93 -1.93 -0.68
CA ILE A 132 -12.31 -0.73 -1.27
C ILE A 132 -13.32 0.08 -2.08
N SER A 133 -14.16 -0.60 -2.86
CA SER A 133 -15.21 0.05 -3.62
C SER A 133 -16.21 0.79 -2.73
N TYR A 134 -16.57 0.22 -1.58
CA TYR A 134 -17.40 0.91 -0.58
C TYR A 134 -16.75 2.23 -0.14
N LEU A 135 -15.46 2.23 0.20
CA LEU A 135 -14.75 3.45 0.63
C LEU A 135 -14.75 4.51 -0.46
N HIS A 136 -14.52 4.10 -1.71
CA HIS A 136 -14.49 4.99 -2.87
C HIS A 136 -15.87 5.57 -3.23
N GLN A 137 -16.96 4.93 -2.80
CA GLN A 137 -18.34 5.33 -3.09
C GLN A 137 -19.02 6.14 -1.95
N LEU A 138 -18.33 6.36 -0.83
CA LEU A 138 -18.85 7.21 0.23
C LEU A 138 -19.14 8.64 -0.29
N PRO A 139 -20.11 9.37 0.31
CA PRO A 139 -20.40 10.76 -0.08
C PRO A 139 -19.17 11.66 -0.05
N GLU A 140 -18.29 11.42 0.92
CA GLU A 140 -16.90 11.88 0.91
C GLU A 140 -16.01 10.66 0.66
N PRO A 141 -15.56 10.41 -0.59
CA PRO A 141 -14.78 9.23 -0.92
C PRO A 141 -13.51 9.14 -0.08
N ILE A 142 -13.24 7.96 0.47
CA ILE A 142 -12.04 7.69 1.26
C ILE A 142 -11.09 6.86 0.41
N LEU A 143 -9.84 7.30 0.31
CA LEU A 143 -8.76 6.59 -0.37
C LEU A 143 -7.90 5.90 0.68
N HIS A 144 -7.60 4.61 0.50
CA HIS A 144 -6.89 3.83 1.52
C HIS A 144 -5.38 4.07 1.49
N ARG A 145 -4.78 4.13 0.29
CA ARG A 145 -3.37 4.47 0.04
C ARG A 145 -2.31 3.50 0.59
N ASP A 146 -2.73 2.37 1.14
CA ASP A 146 -1.83 1.33 1.66
C ASP A 146 -2.44 -0.06 1.46
N ILE A 147 -2.98 -0.29 0.27
CA ILE A 147 -3.57 -1.57 -0.09
C ILE A 147 -2.45 -2.60 -0.27
N LYS A 148 -2.51 -3.66 0.54
CA LYS A 148 -1.61 -4.81 0.53
C LYS A 148 -2.26 -5.97 1.27
N SER A 149 -1.82 -7.20 1.01
CA SER A 149 -2.37 -8.40 1.67
C SER A 149 -2.21 -8.40 3.20
N LEU A 150 -1.35 -7.55 3.77
CA LEU A 150 -1.24 -7.36 5.22
C LEU A 150 -2.46 -6.64 5.82
N ASN A 151 -3.13 -5.80 5.03
CA ASN A 151 -4.22 -4.91 5.47
C ASN A 151 -5.62 -5.49 5.17
N PHE A 152 -5.68 -6.77 4.81
CA PHE A 152 -6.92 -7.53 4.72
C PHE A 152 -6.91 -8.63 5.79
N LEU A 153 -7.81 -8.54 6.76
CA LEU A 153 -7.94 -9.51 7.83
C LEU A 153 -9.01 -10.55 7.49
N ILE A 154 -8.79 -11.77 7.96
CA ILE A 154 -9.62 -12.92 7.63
C ILE A 154 -10.13 -13.59 8.91
N GLU A 155 -11.37 -14.06 8.83
CA GLU A 155 -12.00 -14.91 9.82
C GLU A 155 -12.75 -16.07 9.13
N ARG A 156 -12.86 -17.20 9.82
CA ARG A 156 -13.70 -18.32 9.37
C ARG A 156 -15.17 -18.01 9.63
N ALA A 157 -15.98 -18.11 8.57
CA ALA A 157 -17.42 -17.98 8.60
C ALA A 157 -18.09 -19.32 8.25
N TYR A 158 -19.42 -19.40 8.42
CA TYR A 158 -20.19 -20.62 8.13
C TYR A 158 -20.02 -21.09 6.67
N GLU A 159 -20.00 -20.15 5.71
CA GLU A 159 -19.89 -20.44 4.28
C GLU A 159 -18.48 -20.19 3.70
N GLY A 160 -17.44 -20.19 4.53
CA GLY A 160 -16.06 -20.03 4.09
C GLY A 160 -15.29 -18.98 4.89
N TYR A 161 -14.89 -17.89 4.23
CA TYR A 161 -14.08 -16.83 4.84
C TYR A 161 -14.78 -15.47 4.74
N THR A 162 -14.72 -14.72 5.84
CA THR A 162 -15.02 -13.29 5.84
C THR A 162 -13.72 -12.51 5.74
N VAL A 163 -13.68 -11.53 4.84
CA VAL A 163 -12.52 -10.64 4.65
C VAL A 163 -12.93 -9.21 4.96
N LYS A 164 -12.09 -8.52 5.74
CA LYS A 164 -12.31 -7.12 6.12
C LYS A 164 -11.03 -6.30 5.94
N VAL A 165 -11.21 -5.06 5.48
CA VAL A 165 -10.14 -4.07 5.32
C VAL A 165 -9.79 -3.46 6.68
N CYS A 166 -8.51 -3.30 6.96
CA CYS A 166 -7.99 -2.64 8.17
C CYS A 166 -6.86 -1.65 7.85
N ASP A 167 -6.36 -0.97 8.88
CA ASP A 167 -5.23 -0.04 8.83
C ASP A 167 -5.48 1.22 7.98
N PHE A 168 -6.11 2.22 8.62
CA PHE A 168 -6.49 3.48 7.98
C PHE A 168 -5.51 4.61 8.28
N GLY A 169 -4.31 4.31 8.81
CA GLY A 169 -3.33 5.32 9.21
C GLY A 169 -2.88 6.24 8.05
N LEU A 170 -2.88 5.71 6.82
CA LEU A 170 -2.59 6.45 5.59
C LEU A 170 -3.83 6.89 4.80
N ALA A 171 -5.02 6.47 5.23
CA ALA A 171 -6.26 6.78 4.53
C ALA A 171 -6.62 8.26 4.63
N ARG A 172 -7.19 8.85 3.58
CA ARG A 172 -7.59 10.27 3.53
C ARG A 172 -8.86 10.45 2.71
N THR A 173 -9.63 11.49 2.98
CA THR A 173 -10.74 11.87 2.09
C THR A 173 -10.18 12.39 0.76
N ARG A 174 -10.87 12.11 -0.34
CA ARG A 174 -10.45 12.51 -1.70
C ARG A 174 -10.35 14.02 -1.85
N ASN A 175 -11.19 14.76 -1.14
CA ASN A 175 -11.26 16.23 -1.21
C ASN A 175 -10.12 16.91 -0.45
N GLU A 176 -9.54 16.27 0.55
CA GLU A 176 -8.39 16.80 1.31
C GLU A 176 -7.07 16.70 0.54
N THR A 177 -6.92 15.77 -0.42
CA THR A 177 -5.64 15.62 -1.12
C THR A 177 -5.77 14.88 -2.46
N THR A 178 -5.57 15.60 -3.57
CA THR A 178 -5.53 15.01 -4.92
C THR A 178 -4.17 14.41 -5.29
N ARG A 179 -3.07 14.82 -4.63
CA ARG A 179 -1.69 14.35 -4.89
C ARG A 179 -1.12 13.60 -3.68
N TYR A 180 -0.27 12.62 -3.91
CA TYR A 180 0.60 12.12 -2.85
C TYR A 180 1.65 13.20 -2.56
N THR A 181 1.47 13.92 -1.45
CA THR A 181 2.34 15.02 -1.04
C THR A 181 3.56 14.55 -0.27
N THR A 182 3.75 13.25 -0.09
CA THR A 182 4.80 12.70 0.78
C THR A 182 5.16 11.30 0.42
N PHE A 183 6.45 11.09 0.13
CA PHE A 183 7.07 9.79 0.13
C PHE A 183 7.35 9.41 1.60
N ASN A 184 6.42 8.68 2.23
CA ASN A 184 6.55 8.21 3.61
C ASN A 184 7.40 6.93 3.66
N SER A 185 8.13 6.68 4.76
CA SER A 185 8.94 5.45 4.89
C SER A 185 8.15 4.14 4.83
N THR A 186 6.83 4.22 4.93
CA THR A 186 5.94 3.07 4.72
C THR A 186 6.05 2.58 3.28
N LEU A 187 6.28 3.47 2.30
CA LEU A 187 6.53 3.09 0.91
C LEU A 187 7.69 2.12 0.80
N THR A 188 8.78 2.26 1.57
CA THR A 188 9.91 1.32 1.55
C THR A 188 9.52 -0.13 1.85
N TYR A 189 8.41 -0.36 2.57
CA TYR A 189 7.87 -1.69 2.88
C TYR A 189 6.65 -2.08 2.02
N THR A 190 5.96 -1.11 1.42
CA THR A 190 4.81 -1.33 0.53
C THR A 190 5.18 -1.27 -0.96
N LEU A 191 6.43 -0.97 -1.32
CA LEU A 191 6.94 -0.85 -2.70
C LEU A 191 6.40 -1.92 -3.68
N PRO A 192 6.31 -3.22 -3.30
CA PRO A 192 5.79 -4.24 -4.20
C PRO A 192 4.33 -4.05 -4.62
N TRP A 193 3.52 -3.34 -3.83
CA TRP A 193 2.11 -3.04 -4.11
C TRP A 193 1.89 -1.60 -4.61
N THR A 194 2.94 -0.77 -4.64
CA THR A 194 2.81 0.66 -4.96
C THR A 194 2.70 0.91 -6.46
N ALA A 195 1.70 1.69 -6.87
CA ALA A 195 1.47 2.07 -8.26
C ALA A 195 2.58 2.97 -8.83
N PRO A 196 2.90 2.89 -10.14
CA PRO A 196 3.98 3.65 -10.75
C PRO A 196 3.82 5.16 -10.61
N GLU A 197 2.61 5.67 -10.71
CA GLU A 197 2.32 7.10 -10.53
C GLU A 197 2.69 7.56 -9.10
N ILE A 198 2.47 6.70 -8.10
CA ILE A 198 2.82 6.99 -6.70
C ILE A 198 4.33 6.96 -6.50
N LEU A 199 5.03 6.07 -7.21
CA LEU A 199 6.50 6.04 -7.23
C LEU A 199 7.10 7.28 -7.91
N LEU A 200 6.36 7.94 -8.81
CA LEU A 200 6.76 9.18 -9.46
C LEU A 200 6.36 10.44 -8.69
N LEU A 201 5.59 10.31 -7.60
CA LEU A 201 4.91 11.44 -6.94
C LEU A 201 3.99 12.22 -7.90
N GLU A 202 3.47 11.52 -8.91
CA GLU A 202 2.58 12.02 -9.93
C GLU A 202 1.22 11.31 -9.80
N GLY A 203 0.13 11.97 -10.17
CA GLY A 203 -1.17 11.30 -10.28
C GLY A 203 -2.10 11.33 -9.07
N TYR A 204 -3.29 10.76 -9.30
CA TYR A 204 -4.43 10.74 -8.39
C TYR A 204 -4.49 9.43 -7.61
N ALA A 205 -4.88 9.52 -6.34
CA ALA A 205 -4.81 8.40 -5.41
C ALA A 205 -5.90 7.33 -5.58
N ASP A 206 -6.97 7.61 -6.31
CA ASP A 206 -8.05 6.65 -6.57
C ASP A 206 -7.58 5.48 -7.44
N LYS A 207 -6.82 5.75 -8.50
CA LYS A 207 -6.28 4.69 -9.38
C LYS A 207 -5.16 3.87 -8.74
N SER A 208 -4.46 4.46 -7.78
CA SER A 208 -3.40 3.76 -7.04
C SER A 208 -3.93 2.61 -6.20
N ASP A 209 -5.08 2.77 -5.52
CA ASP A 209 -5.71 1.68 -4.75
C ASP A 209 -6.10 0.50 -5.66
N ILE A 210 -6.49 0.76 -6.91
CA ILE A 210 -6.87 -0.27 -7.89
C ILE A 210 -5.65 -1.05 -8.38
N TYR A 211 -4.55 -0.35 -8.66
CA TYR A 211 -3.28 -1.00 -8.99
C TYR A 211 -2.85 -1.94 -7.86
N SER A 212 -2.87 -1.45 -6.62
CA SER A 212 -2.48 -2.22 -5.45
C SER A 212 -3.39 -3.43 -5.21
N LEU A 213 -4.70 -3.32 -5.47
CA LEU A 213 -5.62 -4.48 -5.50
C LEU A 213 -5.19 -5.51 -6.55
N GLY A 214 -4.74 -5.07 -7.72
CA GLY A 214 -4.22 -5.96 -8.78
C GLY A 214 -3.02 -6.79 -8.32
N VAL A 215 -2.12 -6.18 -7.54
CA VAL A 215 -1.00 -6.90 -6.90
C VAL A 215 -1.51 -7.91 -5.87
N VAL A 216 -2.50 -7.57 -5.06
CA VAL A 216 -3.12 -8.51 -4.10
C VAL A 216 -3.80 -9.69 -4.81
N PHE A 217 -4.43 -9.45 -5.96
CA PHE A 217 -4.98 -10.55 -6.78
C PHE A 217 -3.88 -11.43 -7.34
N TRP A 218 -2.77 -10.84 -7.79
CA TRP A 218 -1.61 -11.63 -8.18
C TRP A 218 -1.06 -12.47 -7.03
N GLU A 219 -1.03 -11.96 -5.79
CA GLU A 219 -0.64 -12.74 -4.60
C GLU A 219 -1.59 -13.92 -4.35
N LEU A 220 -2.90 -13.71 -4.49
CA LEU A 220 -3.90 -14.78 -4.36
C LEU A 220 -3.72 -15.87 -5.43
N ALA A 221 -3.43 -15.48 -6.67
CA ALA A 221 -3.22 -16.41 -7.77
C ALA A 221 -1.91 -17.20 -7.59
N SER A 222 -0.81 -16.50 -7.38
CA SER A 222 0.55 -17.06 -7.34
C SER A 222 0.90 -17.72 -6.02
N ARG A 223 0.27 -17.28 -4.91
CA ARG A 223 0.70 -17.55 -3.54
C ARG A 223 2.18 -17.22 -3.27
N ARG A 224 2.75 -16.29 -4.06
CA ARG A 224 4.12 -15.82 -3.93
C ARG A 224 4.12 -14.40 -3.38
N ILE A 225 5.21 -14.05 -2.70
CA ILE A 225 5.44 -12.67 -2.27
C ILE A 225 5.79 -11.84 -3.52
N PRO A 226 5.14 -10.69 -3.77
CA PRO A 226 5.40 -9.87 -4.94
C PRO A 226 6.84 -9.42 -4.97
N TYR A 227 7.50 -9.63 -6.12
CA TYR A 227 8.89 -9.24 -6.33
C TYR A 227 9.88 -9.77 -5.27
N TYR A 228 9.61 -10.91 -4.65
CA TYR A 228 10.39 -11.47 -3.52
C TYR A 228 11.92 -11.48 -3.73
N GLU A 229 12.38 -11.73 -4.95
CA GLU A 229 13.80 -11.85 -5.28
C GLU A 229 14.50 -10.49 -5.55
N TYR A 230 13.73 -9.40 -5.59
CA TYR A 230 14.22 -8.09 -5.97
C TYR A 230 14.37 -7.17 -4.76
N LYS A 231 15.46 -6.40 -4.74
CA LYS A 231 15.62 -5.27 -3.82
C LYS A 231 14.72 -4.12 -4.24
N ASN A 232 14.33 -3.29 -3.28
CA ASN A 232 13.47 -2.12 -3.47
C ASN A 232 13.83 -1.24 -4.68
N ASP A 233 15.11 -0.93 -4.88
CA ASP A 233 15.55 -0.10 -6.03
C ASP A 233 15.25 -0.78 -7.37
N VAL A 234 15.38 -2.11 -7.43
CA VAL A 234 15.10 -2.92 -8.62
C VAL A 234 13.59 -3.01 -8.86
N ILE A 235 12.81 -3.21 -7.79
CA ILE A 235 11.33 -3.20 -7.87
C ILE A 235 10.86 -1.88 -8.45
N ARG A 236 11.34 -0.75 -7.89
CA ARG A 236 10.98 0.59 -8.35
C ARG A 236 11.35 0.78 -9.82
N ALA A 237 12.58 0.45 -10.21
CA ALA A 237 13.03 0.58 -11.59
C ALA A 237 12.19 -0.25 -12.56
N SER A 238 11.89 -1.51 -12.22
CA SER A 238 11.06 -2.41 -13.03
C SER A 238 9.63 -1.89 -13.19
N VAL A 239 8.97 -1.51 -12.09
CA VAL A 239 7.59 -1.00 -12.13
C VAL A 239 7.50 0.26 -13.01
N LEU A 240 8.47 1.18 -12.85
CA LEU A 240 8.56 2.40 -13.66
C LEU A 240 8.90 2.15 -15.13
N ALA A 241 9.68 1.10 -15.42
CA ALA A 241 9.98 0.67 -16.79
C ALA A 241 8.78 0.00 -17.49
N GLY A 242 7.68 -0.23 -16.77
CA GLY A 242 6.49 -0.89 -17.31
C GLY A 242 6.47 -2.40 -17.08
N ASP A 243 7.44 -2.97 -16.36
CA ASP A 243 7.42 -4.39 -16.00
C ASP A 243 6.24 -4.68 -15.07
N ARG A 244 5.64 -5.85 -15.23
CA ARG A 244 4.48 -6.29 -14.46
C ARG A 244 4.62 -7.73 -14.02
N LEU A 245 3.98 -8.07 -12.91
CA LEU A 245 3.98 -9.41 -12.36
C LEU A 245 3.27 -10.39 -13.31
N LYS A 246 3.96 -11.46 -13.69
CA LYS A 246 3.39 -12.50 -14.56
C LYS A 246 2.47 -13.42 -13.76
N ILE A 247 1.22 -13.56 -14.20
CA ILE A 247 0.25 -14.47 -13.59
C ILE A 247 0.67 -15.93 -13.92
N PRO A 248 0.62 -16.87 -12.96
CA PRO A 248 0.91 -18.27 -13.24
C PRO A 248 -0.09 -18.89 -14.22
N GLU A 249 0.39 -19.74 -15.13
CA GLU A 249 -0.43 -20.43 -16.15
C GLU A 249 -1.53 -21.32 -15.55
N SER A 250 -1.36 -21.77 -14.30
CA SER A 250 -2.36 -22.55 -13.55
C SER A 250 -3.57 -21.71 -13.09
N THR A 251 -3.58 -20.41 -13.36
CA THR A 251 -4.65 -19.49 -12.94
C THR A 251 -5.85 -19.61 -13.87
N PRO A 252 -7.07 -19.87 -13.35
CA PRO A 252 -8.27 -19.90 -14.18
C PRO A 252 -8.47 -18.57 -14.90
N SER A 253 -8.89 -18.64 -16.16
CA SER A 253 -9.00 -17.46 -17.04
C SER A 253 -9.89 -16.35 -16.47
N ARG A 254 -10.91 -16.72 -15.67
CA ARG A 254 -11.77 -15.75 -14.97
C ARG A 254 -11.02 -14.95 -13.90
N PHE A 255 -10.07 -15.56 -13.20
CA PHE A 255 -9.23 -14.91 -12.19
C PHE A 255 -8.09 -14.13 -12.84
N GLU A 256 -7.53 -14.66 -13.94
CA GLU A 256 -6.47 -14.00 -14.71
C GLU A 256 -6.90 -12.61 -15.21
N ARG A 257 -8.11 -12.49 -15.79
CA ARG A 257 -8.67 -11.21 -16.23
C ARG A 257 -8.76 -10.19 -15.10
N LEU A 258 -9.29 -10.59 -13.95
CA LEU A 258 -9.42 -9.73 -12.75
C LEU A 258 -8.07 -9.14 -12.31
N SER A 259 -7.01 -9.95 -12.31
CA SER A 259 -5.67 -9.51 -11.90
C SER A 259 -4.99 -8.65 -12.98
N ASN A 260 -5.14 -9.00 -14.26
CA ASN A 260 -4.57 -8.23 -15.36
C ASN A 260 -5.21 -6.85 -15.50
N ASP A 261 -6.54 -6.76 -15.44
CA ASP A 261 -7.26 -5.49 -15.60
C ASP A 261 -6.92 -4.52 -14.46
N ALA A 262 -6.73 -5.01 -13.23
CA ALA A 262 -6.42 -4.18 -12.07
C ALA A 262 -4.96 -3.71 -12.08
N GLY A 263 -4.02 -4.56 -12.49
CA GLY A 263 -2.57 -4.26 -12.48
C GLY A 263 -2.02 -3.59 -13.75
N HIS A 264 -2.66 -3.78 -14.91
CA HIS A 264 -2.15 -3.30 -16.21
C HIS A 264 -2.97 -2.16 -16.81
N ASN A 265 -4.29 -2.13 -16.59
CA ASN A 265 -5.23 -1.17 -17.21
C ASN A 265 -5.90 -0.21 -16.20
N SER A 266 -5.30 -0.02 -15.02
CA SER A 266 -5.85 0.74 -13.89
C SER A 266 -6.33 2.16 -14.24
N GLN A 267 -5.82 2.76 -15.32
CA GLN A 267 -6.17 4.11 -15.77
C GLN A 267 -7.65 4.29 -16.17
N LEU A 268 -8.40 3.23 -16.47
CA LEU A 268 -9.78 3.34 -17.00
C LEU A 268 -10.85 2.61 -16.19
N ILE A 269 -10.52 1.90 -15.11
CA ILE A 269 -11.43 0.89 -14.56
C ILE A 269 -11.89 1.25 -13.14
N ASP A 270 -13.20 1.12 -12.91
CA ASP A 270 -13.86 1.11 -11.60
C ASP A 270 -13.63 -0.27 -10.95
N PRO A 271 -13.29 -0.38 -9.65
CA PRO A 271 -13.15 -1.67 -8.96
C PRO A 271 -14.36 -2.61 -9.13
N ILE A 272 -15.57 -2.09 -9.39
CA ILE A 272 -16.74 -2.89 -9.75
C ILE A 272 -16.71 -3.31 -11.22
N ALA A 273 -16.34 -2.43 -12.16
CA ALA A 273 -16.24 -2.78 -13.58
C ALA A 273 -15.23 -3.92 -13.86
N LEU A 274 -14.21 -4.03 -13.00
CA LEU A 274 -13.25 -5.13 -12.92
C LEU A 274 -13.90 -6.51 -12.67
N ILE A 275 -15.05 -6.54 -12.00
CA ILE A 275 -15.75 -7.76 -11.58
C ILE A 275 -16.85 -8.15 -12.57
N TRP A 276 -17.41 -7.17 -13.30
CA TRP A 276 -18.56 -7.35 -14.19
C TRP A 276 -18.23 -7.31 -15.70
N SER A 277 -16.95 -7.24 -16.10
CA SER A 277 -16.57 -7.42 -17.50
C SER A 277 -16.94 -8.85 -17.93
N LYS A 278 -17.99 -8.94 -18.77
CA LYS A 278 -18.57 -10.19 -19.29
C LYS A 278 -17.58 -10.92 -20.19
#